data_AF-A0A4V2YN50-F1
#
_entry.id   AF-A0A4V2YN50-F1
#
_cell.length_a   1.000
_cell.length_b   1.000
_cell.length_c   1.000
_cell.angle_alpha   90.00
_cell.angle_beta   90.00
_cell.angle_gamma   90.00
#
_symmetry.space_group_name_H-M   'P 1'
#
loop_
_entity.id
_entity.type
_entity.pdbx_description
1 polymer ?
#
loop_
_entity_poly.entity_id
_entity_poly.type
_entity_poly.pdbx_seq_one_letter_code
_entity_poly.pdbx_strand_id
1 'polypeptide(L)'
;MTDSILFSAQVRADEIRTRLKRFKLVFIQCGAAFDVLREPLLSALCGTVLDAADFAKTSSPVELPAERVILDGMEAFARNGKAGGATLGALRAKVNELRDDDAEICLVSRTPKISFAPVAGSSLLDDASWHCLPVLDPNECPEERRHILASSLPSVGFGHQSDVNLLLRTALEELGVNVLTDLDFALFEANHGANFITEVEAGVAEAMRGAGFAHVVDDALRFNSPGPFWQFKNAVADVIATIVGPQVDLPAVSEGLWQIERTIRKLLREAAIRDAGEKWRKNLFNETIAQHVLERARRDVSVTAASVSELRDPIEWLTLGELLQVVESSTFQGLSWDTVLWQRFRQDVMPIRNRISHMRLLKKRDRATVRMWVNLITTTLS
;
A
#
# COMPACT_ATOMS: atom_id res chain seq x y z
N MET A 1 34.09 -15.84 7.99
CA MET A 1 32.76 -15.34 7.57
C MET A 1 31.90 -15.01 8.78
N THR A 2 31.78 -15.91 9.75
CA THR A 2 31.09 -15.65 11.03
C THR A 2 31.60 -14.40 11.75
N ASP A 3 32.91 -14.20 11.83
CA ASP A 3 33.48 -13.00 12.49
C ASP A 3 33.09 -11.69 11.79
N SER A 4 33.04 -11.67 10.46
CA SER A 4 32.61 -10.51 9.67
C SER A 4 31.14 -10.19 9.89
N ILE A 5 30.28 -11.22 9.98
CA ILE A 5 28.85 -11.09 10.29
C ILE A 5 28.67 -10.50 11.69
N LEU A 6 29.36 -11.05 12.69
CA LEU A 6 29.30 -10.57 14.07
C LEU A 6 29.79 -9.12 14.19
N PHE A 7 30.91 -8.79 13.54
CA PHE A 7 31.43 -7.42 13.50
C PHE A 7 30.42 -6.45 12.86
N SER A 8 29.86 -6.82 11.70
CA SER A 8 28.89 -5.99 10.97
C SER A 8 27.61 -5.78 11.78
N ALA A 9 27.15 -6.81 12.49
CA ALA A 9 26.02 -6.71 13.40
C ALA A 9 26.33 -5.80 14.60
N GLN A 10 27.53 -5.89 15.17
CA GLN A 10 27.96 -5.06 16.30
C GLN A 10 27.98 -3.57 15.94
N VAL A 11 28.54 -3.19 14.78
CA VAL A 11 28.56 -1.79 14.31
C VAL A 11 27.14 -1.22 14.24
N ARG A 12 26.21 -1.97 13.65
CA ARG A 12 24.80 -1.56 13.51
C ARG A 12 24.08 -1.52 14.87
N ALA A 13 24.39 -2.46 15.77
CA ALA A 13 23.88 -2.44 17.14
C ALA A 13 24.33 -1.20 17.91
N ASP A 14 25.56 -0.73 17.73
CA ASP A 14 26.11 0.47 18.39
C ASP A 14 25.35 1.75 17.98
N GLU A 15 25.02 1.86 16.69
CA GLU A 15 24.18 2.96 16.17
C GLU A 15 22.77 2.93 16.77
N ILE A 16 22.15 1.75 16.81
CA ILE A 16 20.81 1.57 17.41
C ILE A 16 20.84 1.91 18.89
N ARG A 17 21.82 1.43 19.65
CA ARG A 17 21.97 1.74 21.09
C ARG A 17 22.13 3.24 21.33
N THR A 18 22.89 3.93 20.46
CA THR A 18 23.03 5.39 20.53
C THR A 18 21.69 6.09 20.31
N ARG A 19 20.87 5.60 19.36
CA ARG A 19 19.52 6.13 19.14
C ARG A 19 18.54 5.78 20.26
N LEU A 20 18.60 4.58 20.82
CA LEU A 20 17.77 4.15 21.95
C LEU A 20 17.98 5.05 23.17
N LYS A 21 19.24 5.38 23.50
CA LYS A 21 19.56 6.32 24.58
C LYS A 21 18.90 7.70 24.38
N ARG A 22 18.78 8.15 23.13
CA ARG A 22 18.20 9.47 22.79
C ARG A 22 16.68 9.47 22.74
N PHE A 23 16.08 8.44 22.15
CA PHE A 23 14.65 8.43 21.81
C PHE A 23 13.81 7.48 22.67
N LYS A 24 14.44 6.56 23.41
CA LYS A 24 13.85 5.48 24.22
C LYS A 24 12.96 4.48 23.47
N LEU A 25 12.45 4.83 22.29
CA LEU A 25 11.67 3.96 21.42
C LEU A 25 12.20 4.08 19.99
N VAL A 26 12.75 2.98 19.46
CA VAL A 26 13.31 2.91 18.10
C VAL A 26 12.64 1.80 17.31
N PHE A 27 12.33 2.05 16.05
CA PHE A 27 11.86 1.03 15.11
C PHE A 27 12.94 0.77 14.06
N ILE A 28 13.24 -0.51 13.83
CA ILE A 28 14.13 -0.97 12.77
C ILE A 28 13.41 -1.95 11.84
N GLN A 29 13.72 -1.84 10.55
CA GLN A 29 13.35 -2.84 9.55
C GLN A 29 14.56 -3.76 9.33
N CYS A 30 14.37 -5.06 9.54
CA CYS A 30 15.40 -6.09 9.36
C CYS A 30 14.79 -7.28 8.61
N GLY A 31 14.48 -7.07 7.33
CA GLY A 31 13.85 -8.07 6.46
C GLY A 31 14.84 -9.01 5.76
N ALA A 32 14.40 -9.66 4.70
CA ALA A 32 15.13 -10.67 3.92
C ALA A 32 16.53 -10.22 3.46
N ALA A 33 16.72 -8.94 3.11
CA ALA A 33 18.01 -8.37 2.72
C ALA A 33 19.05 -8.34 3.85
N PHE A 34 18.58 -8.32 5.11
CA PHE A 34 19.37 -8.23 6.33
C PHE A 34 19.24 -9.48 7.22
N ASP A 35 18.56 -10.54 6.75
CA ASP A 35 18.19 -11.71 7.56
C ASP A 35 19.42 -12.38 8.20
N VAL A 36 20.53 -12.46 7.47
CA VAL A 36 21.82 -12.97 7.97
C VAL A 36 22.37 -12.19 9.17
N LEU A 37 21.99 -10.92 9.32
CA LEU A 37 22.39 -10.07 10.44
C LEU A 37 21.38 -10.10 11.58
N ARG A 38 20.15 -10.59 11.40
CA ARG A 38 19.06 -10.40 12.36
C ARG A 38 19.40 -10.98 13.74
N GLU A 39 19.67 -12.27 13.84
CA GLU A 39 20.00 -12.90 15.13
C GLU A 39 21.29 -12.33 15.77
N PRO A 40 22.42 -12.19 15.04
CA PRO A 40 23.60 -11.50 15.54
C PRO A 40 23.34 -10.08 16.06
N LEU A 41 22.51 -9.30 15.35
CA LEU A 41 22.15 -7.93 15.70
C LEU A 41 21.35 -7.89 16.99
N LEU A 42 20.31 -8.74 17.11
CA LEU A 42 19.48 -8.83 18.30
C LEU A 42 20.31 -9.19 19.54
N SER A 43 21.26 -10.11 19.39
CA SER A 43 22.22 -10.47 20.45
C SER A 43 23.14 -9.29 20.83
N ALA A 44 23.68 -8.59 19.83
CA ALA A 44 24.59 -7.45 20.02
C ALA A 44 23.92 -6.20 20.63
N LEU A 45 22.58 -6.10 20.60
CA LEU A 45 21.83 -5.03 21.27
C LEU A 45 21.85 -5.15 22.81
N CYS A 46 22.26 -6.29 23.37
CA CYS A 46 22.38 -6.53 24.81
C CYS A 46 21.09 -6.16 25.58
N GLY A 47 19.93 -6.63 25.10
CA GLY A 47 18.64 -6.45 25.74
C GLY A 47 17.87 -7.77 25.76
N THR A 48 16.70 -7.77 26.42
CA THR A 48 15.85 -8.95 26.44
C THR A 48 14.98 -8.99 25.20
N VAL A 49 15.22 -10.00 24.36
CA VAL A 49 14.47 -10.25 23.13
C VAL A 49 13.18 -10.99 23.47
N LEU A 50 12.05 -10.41 23.09
CA LEU A 50 10.71 -10.96 23.28
C LEU A 50 9.98 -10.96 21.93
N ASP A 51 9.18 -11.99 21.69
CA ASP A 51 8.21 -11.95 20.60
C ASP A 51 7.12 -10.91 20.91
N ALA A 52 6.86 -10.00 19.98
CA ALA A 52 5.93 -8.90 20.17
C ALA A 52 4.49 -9.38 20.38
N ALA A 53 4.08 -10.47 19.71
CA ALA A 53 2.72 -10.99 19.84
C ALA A 53 2.51 -11.66 21.19
N ASP A 54 3.47 -12.45 21.65
CA ASP A 54 3.41 -13.11 22.95
C ASP A 54 3.54 -12.10 24.10
N PHE A 55 4.44 -11.12 23.97
CA PHE A 55 4.54 -10.01 24.91
C PHE A 55 3.22 -9.24 25.00
N ALA A 56 2.50 -9.02 23.91
CA ALA A 56 1.20 -8.34 23.94
C ALA A 56 0.10 -9.15 24.67
N LYS A 57 0.20 -10.49 24.74
CA LYS A 57 -0.82 -11.35 25.37
C LYS A 57 -0.72 -11.48 26.89
N THR A 58 0.46 -11.28 27.47
CA THR A 58 0.67 -11.54 28.91
C THR A 58 -0.27 -10.70 29.80
N SER A 59 -0.83 -11.29 30.85
CA SER A 59 -1.91 -10.66 31.64
C SER A 59 -1.41 -9.90 32.88
N SER A 60 -0.10 -9.87 33.10
CA SER A 60 0.53 -9.38 34.33
C SER A 60 1.83 -8.65 33.96
N PRO A 61 2.31 -7.71 34.80
CA PRO A 61 3.61 -7.10 34.58
C PRO A 61 4.62 -8.24 34.53
N VAL A 62 5.18 -8.49 33.35
CA VAL A 62 6.36 -9.33 33.25
C VAL A 62 7.38 -8.62 34.15
N GLU A 63 8.03 -9.32 35.08
CA GLU A 63 9.20 -8.77 35.77
C GLU A 63 10.24 -8.50 34.68
N LEU A 64 10.18 -7.29 34.13
CA LEU A 64 10.90 -6.94 32.93
C LEU A 64 12.31 -6.50 33.35
N PRO A 65 13.34 -7.01 32.67
CA PRO A 65 14.72 -6.67 32.97
C PRO A 65 14.93 -5.17 32.77
N ALA A 66 15.64 -4.59 33.74
CA ALA A 66 15.53 -3.19 34.13
C ALA A 66 16.02 -2.12 33.14
N GLU A 67 16.38 -2.43 31.89
CA GLU A 67 17.03 -1.43 31.02
C GLU A 67 16.64 -1.47 29.54
N ARG A 68 16.64 -2.63 28.86
CA ARG A 68 16.41 -2.69 27.40
C ARG A 68 15.58 -3.89 26.97
N VAL A 69 14.51 -3.62 26.23
CA VAL A 69 13.58 -4.61 25.68
C VAL A 69 13.60 -4.54 24.15
N ILE A 70 13.72 -5.70 23.51
CA ILE A 70 13.72 -5.84 22.05
C ILE A 70 12.50 -6.64 21.66
N LEU A 71 11.54 -6.00 21.02
CA LEU A 71 10.28 -6.61 20.58
C LEU A 71 10.43 -7.04 19.12
N ASP A 72 10.68 -8.34 18.93
CA ASP A 72 10.86 -8.94 17.61
C ASP A 72 9.53 -9.43 17.02
N GLY A 73 9.46 -9.55 15.70
CA GLY A 73 8.28 -10.08 15.00
C GLY A 73 7.10 -9.11 14.90
N MET A 74 7.38 -7.80 14.89
CA MET A 74 6.34 -6.77 14.77
C MET A 74 5.48 -6.93 13.52
N GLU A 75 6.01 -7.49 12.42
CA GLU A 75 5.27 -7.74 11.18
C GLU A 75 4.00 -8.57 11.37
N ALA A 76 3.90 -9.36 12.45
CA ALA A 76 2.70 -10.13 12.78
C ALA A 76 1.45 -9.23 12.95
N PHE A 77 1.63 -7.97 13.33
CA PHE A 77 0.55 -6.98 13.47
C PHE A 77 0.27 -6.17 12.20
N ALA A 78 1.08 -6.27 11.14
CA ALA A 78 1.02 -5.34 10.02
C ALA A 78 -0.35 -5.32 9.32
N ARG A 79 -0.95 -6.49 9.07
CA ARG A 79 -2.15 -6.60 8.22
C ARG A 79 -3.40 -5.93 8.81
N ASN A 80 -3.65 -6.09 10.10
CA ASN A 80 -4.90 -5.65 10.75
C ASN A 80 -4.72 -5.24 12.22
N GLY A 81 -3.46 -5.08 12.67
CA GLY A 81 -3.10 -4.81 14.05
C GLY A 81 -3.47 -5.91 15.04
N LYS A 82 -3.63 -7.15 14.58
CA LYS A 82 -3.90 -8.32 15.45
C LYS A 82 -2.90 -9.44 15.16
N ALA A 83 -2.35 -10.03 16.22
CA ALA A 83 -1.46 -11.17 16.14
C ALA A 83 -1.76 -12.17 17.27
N GLY A 84 -2.11 -13.41 16.92
CA GLY A 84 -2.35 -14.48 17.91
C GLY A 84 -3.39 -14.15 19.00
N GLY A 85 -4.37 -13.30 18.71
CA GLY A 85 -5.39 -12.85 19.69
C GLY A 85 -5.01 -11.57 20.46
N ALA A 86 -3.77 -11.10 20.38
CA ALA A 86 -3.38 -9.78 20.86
C ALA A 86 -3.65 -8.70 19.83
N THR A 87 -3.70 -7.44 20.31
CA THR A 87 -3.89 -6.26 19.46
C THR A 87 -2.69 -5.31 19.60
N LEU A 88 -2.45 -4.51 18.56
CA LEU A 88 -1.43 -3.46 18.59
C LEU A 88 -1.71 -2.41 19.69
N GLY A 89 -2.99 -2.18 20.02
CA GLY A 89 -3.38 -1.35 21.16
C GLY A 89 -2.93 -1.91 22.51
N ALA A 90 -3.07 -3.23 22.72
CA ALA A 90 -2.57 -3.89 23.92
C ALA A 90 -1.04 -3.85 24.01
N LEU A 91 -0.35 -4.06 22.87
CA LEU A 91 1.11 -3.93 22.79
C LEU A 91 1.55 -2.51 23.17
N ARG A 92 0.90 -1.49 22.61
CA ARG A 92 1.19 -0.09 22.89
C ARG A 92 1.05 0.25 24.38
N ALA A 93 0.00 -0.23 25.03
CA ALA A 93 -0.22 0.02 26.46
C ALA A 93 0.99 -0.45 27.30
N LYS A 94 1.47 -1.68 27.04
CA LYS A 94 2.64 -2.24 27.73
C LYS A 94 3.95 -1.56 27.38
N VAL A 95 4.11 -1.18 26.13
CA VAL A 95 5.27 -0.39 25.70
C VAL A 95 5.30 0.95 26.43
N ASN A 96 4.15 1.57 26.67
CA ASN A 96 4.09 2.81 27.45
C ASN A 96 4.42 2.58 28.91
N GLU A 97 3.91 1.50 29.54
CA GLU A 97 4.28 1.13 30.92
C GLU A 97 5.81 0.96 31.06
N LEU A 98 6.43 0.23 30.14
CA LEU A 98 7.89 0.08 30.09
C LEU A 98 8.63 1.42 29.93
N ARG A 99 8.09 2.35 29.15
CA ARG A 99 8.70 3.66 28.95
C ARG A 99 8.54 4.56 30.18
N ASP A 100 7.45 4.41 30.92
CA ASP A 100 7.24 5.13 32.19
C ASP A 100 8.27 4.67 33.24
N ASP A 101 8.73 3.42 33.14
CA ASP A 101 9.85 2.85 33.92
C ASP A 101 11.25 3.13 33.32
N ASP A 102 11.36 4.07 32.37
CA ASP A 102 12.58 4.51 31.68
C ASP A 102 13.29 3.45 30.79
N ALA A 103 12.61 2.35 30.44
CA ALA A 103 13.18 1.31 29.60
C ALA A 103 13.44 1.77 28.15
N GLU A 104 14.53 1.27 27.57
CA GLU A 104 14.85 1.41 26.15
C GLU A 104 14.18 0.31 25.32
N ILE A 105 13.38 0.67 24.33
CA ILE A 105 12.57 -0.28 23.57
C ILE A 105 12.93 -0.23 22.09
N CYS A 106 13.32 -1.38 21.54
CA CYS A 106 13.57 -1.56 20.12
C CYS A 106 12.48 -2.43 19.50
N LEU A 107 11.73 -1.86 18.54
CA LEU A 107 10.74 -2.58 17.74
C LEU A 107 11.43 -3.10 16.47
N VAL A 108 11.39 -4.40 16.25
CA VAL A 108 12.05 -5.06 15.11
C VAL A 108 11.00 -5.70 14.22
N SER A 109 11.02 -5.33 12.94
CA SER A 109 10.04 -5.79 11.95
C SER A 109 10.73 -6.21 10.66
N ARG A 110 10.19 -7.22 9.96
CA ARG A 110 10.55 -7.48 8.55
C ARG A 110 9.88 -6.47 7.61
N THR A 111 8.69 -6.02 7.96
CA THR A 111 7.83 -5.13 7.17
C THR A 111 8.02 -3.66 7.56
N PRO A 112 8.00 -2.70 6.62
CA PRO A 112 8.12 -1.27 6.90
C PRO A 112 6.90 -0.71 7.65
N LYS A 113 7.07 0.41 8.36
CA LYS A 113 6.01 1.09 9.12
C LYS A 113 4.75 1.40 8.28
N ILE A 114 4.94 1.86 7.04
CA ILE A 114 3.85 2.26 6.13
C ILE A 114 2.89 1.09 5.76
N SER A 115 3.31 -0.14 6.03
CA SER A 115 2.53 -1.35 5.73
C SER A 115 1.72 -1.86 6.91
N PHE A 116 1.82 -1.20 8.06
CA PHE A 116 0.94 -1.45 9.20
C PHE A 116 -0.41 -0.75 9.01
N ALA A 117 -1.49 -1.48 9.25
CA ALA A 117 -2.84 -0.94 9.15
C ALA A 117 -3.08 0.20 10.17
N PRO A 118 -3.79 1.27 9.78
CA PRO A 118 -4.11 2.39 10.67
C PRO A 118 -5.24 2.01 11.64
N VAL A 119 -4.90 1.27 12.69
CA VAL A 119 -5.83 0.79 13.72
C VAL A 119 -5.44 1.31 15.10
N ALA A 120 -6.31 1.11 16.10
CA ALA A 120 -5.99 1.45 17.48
C ALA A 120 -4.63 0.85 17.91
N GLY A 121 -3.73 1.73 18.36
CA GLY A 121 -2.35 1.37 18.71
C GLY A 121 -1.30 1.64 17.63
N SER A 122 -1.68 1.92 16.38
CA SER A 122 -0.73 2.17 15.28
C SER A 122 0.19 3.36 15.53
N SER A 123 -0.27 4.33 16.31
CA SER A 123 0.54 5.49 16.73
C SER A 123 1.80 5.08 17.50
N LEU A 124 1.89 3.86 18.03
CA LEU A 124 3.14 3.31 18.57
C LEU A 124 4.29 3.40 17.55
N LEU A 125 3.99 3.16 16.27
CA LEU A 125 4.97 3.19 15.18
C LEU A 125 5.34 4.63 14.81
N ASP A 126 4.38 5.56 14.93
CA ASP A 126 4.59 6.99 14.71
C ASP A 126 5.43 7.61 15.86
N ASP A 127 5.20 7.16 17.09
CA ASP A 127 5.92 7.57 18.30
C ASP A 127 7.38 7.06 18.29
N ALA A 128 7.67 5.97 17.56
CA ALA A 128 9.00 5.36 17.49
C ALA A 128 9.93 6.11 16.53
N SER A 129 11.16 6.43 16.96
CA SER A 129 12.19 6.93 16.05
C SER A 129 12.55 5.84 15.04
N TRP A 130 12.41 6.12 13.74
CA TRP A 130 12.88 5.20 12.71
C TRP A 130 14.42 5.18 12.63
N HIS A 131 14.98 4.00 12.39
CA HIS A 131 16.38 3.82 12.05
C HIS A 131 16.54 2.82 10.89
N CYS A 132 17.21 3.28 9.84
CA CYS A 132 17.57 2.45 8.69
C CYS A 132 18.89 1.74 8.97
N LEU A 133 18.91 0.42 8.82
CA LEU A 133 20.17 -0.32 8.83
C LEU A 133 20.98 0.04 7.57
N PRO A 134 22.25 0.44 7.70
CA PRO A 134 23.10 0.66 6.54
C PRO A 134 23.39 -0.68 5.83
N VAL A 135 23.43 -0.62 4.50
CA VAL A 135 23.96 -1.70 3.65
C VAL A 135 25.45 -1.95 3.98
N LEU A 136 26.03 -3.02 3.45
CA LEU A 136 27.44 -3.32 3.68
C LEU A 136 28.34 -2.27 3.02
N ASP A 137 29.32 -1.80 3.77
CA ASP A 137 30.46 -1.10 3.20
C ASP A 137 31.29 -2.06 2.34
N PRO A 138 31.97 -1.57 1.28
CA PRO A 138 32.83 -2.41 0.44
C PRO A 138 33.88 -3.21 1.22
N ASN A 139 34.32 -2.67 2.37
CA ASN A 139 35.31 -3.29 3.25
C ASN A 139 34.73 -4.42 4.11
N GLU A 140 33.42 -4.42 4.39
CA GLU A 140 32.72 -5.50 5.11
C GLU A 140 32.48 -6.71 4.20
N CYS A 141 32.42 -6.51 2.89
CA CYS A 141 32.25 -7.56 1.90
C CYS A 141 33.55 -8.35 1.68
N PRO A 142 33.49 -9.71 1.74
CA PRO A 142 34.60 -10.57 1.33
C PRO A 142 35.06 -10.24 -0.10
N GLU A 143 36.38 -10.22 -0.35
CA GLU A 143 36.95 -9.79 -1.64
C GLU A 143 36.37 -10.57 -2.83
N GLU A 144 36.19 -11.87 -2.65
CA GLU A 144 35.60 -12.79 -3.62
C GLU A 144 34.17 -12.42 -4.04
N ARG A 145 33.47 -11.59 -3.27
CA ARG A 145 32.07 -11.22 -3.53
C ARG A 145 31.87 -9.78 -3.91
N ARG A 146 32.88 -8.92 -3.75
CA ARG A 146 32.80 -7.47 -4.07
C ARG A 146 32.38 -7.19 -5.52
N HIS A 147 32.63 -8.13 -6.44
CA HIS A 147 32.26 -8.00 -7.85
C HIS A 147 30.79 -8.36 -8.15
N ILE A 148 30.05 -8.92 -7.19
CA ILE A 148 28.64 -9.28 -7.38
C ILE A 148 27.77 -8.02 -7.29
N LEU A 149 26.97 -7.78 -8.34
CA LEU A 149 25.91 -6.77 -8.40
C LEU A 149 24.82 -7.17 -7.37
N ALA A 150 24.96 -6.74 -6.12
CA ALA A 150 24.10 -6.98 -4.94
C ALA A 150 24.93 -7.23 -3.67
N SER A 151 26.26 -7.31 -3.77
CA SER A 151 27.13 -7.59 -2.62
C SER A 151 26.99 -6.59 -1.47
N SER A 152 26.49 -5.38 -1.73
CA SER A 152 26.13 -4.40 -0.69
C SER A 152 24.97 -4.89 0.21
N LEU A 153 24.09 -5.76 -0.27
CA LEU A 153 23.03 -6.34 0.56
C LEU A 153 23.63 -7.42 1.47
N PRO A 154 23.47 -7.37 2.81
CA PRO A 154 24.09 -8.32 3.72
C PRO A 154 23.84 -9.79 3.37
N SER A 155 22.60 -10.16 3.04
CA SER A 155 22.27 -11.55 2.68
C SER A 155 23.04 -12.07 1.45
N VAL A 156 23.40 -11.21 0.50
CA VAL A 156 24.21 -11.60 -0.68
C VAL A 156 25.70 -11.46 -0.41
N GLY A 157 26.11 -10.34 0.21
CA GLY A 157 27.50 -10.03 0.54
C GLY A 157 28.16 -11.07 1.45
N PHE A 158 27.42 -11.59 2.43
CA PHE A 158 27.86 -12.71 3.27
C PHE A 158 27.51 -14.10 2.72
N GLY A 159 26.84 -14.17 1.57
CA GLY A 159 26.55 -15.45 0.91
C GLY A 159 25.53 -16.34 1.56
N HIS A 160 24.66 -15.75 2.38
CA HIS A 160 23.50 -16.42 2.94
C HIS A 160 22.45 -16.74 1.86
N GLN A 161 22.26 -15.83 0.90
CA GLN A 161 21.36 -15.99 -0.23
C GLN A 161 22.11 -15.82 -1.56
N SER A 162 22.16 -16.89 -2.35
CA SER A 162 22.78 -16.88 -3.68
C SER A 162 21.78 -16.60 -4.80
N ASP A 163 20.48 -16.84 -4.58
CA ASP A 163 19.42 -16.51 -5.53
C ASP A 163 18.91 -15.09 -5.29
N VAL A 164 19.44 -14.16 -6.09
CA VAL A 164 19.06 -12.74 -6.05
C VAL A 164 17.60 -12.52 -6.42
N ASN A 165 17.01 -13.34 -7.30
CA ASN A 165 15.61 -13.18 -7.69
C ASN A 165 14.68 -13.58 -6.54
N LEU A 166 15.01 -14.67 -5.84
CA LEU A 166 14.28 -15.07 -4.64
C LEU A 166 14.38 -14.01 -3.54
N LEU A 167 15.58 -13.44 -3.34
CA LEU A 167 15.78 -12.35 -2.39
C LEU A 167 14.92 -11.12 -2.74
N LEU A 168 14.96 -10.71 -4.01
CA LEU A 168 14.18 -9.59 -4.52
C LEU A 168 12.69 -9.79 -4.26
N ARG A 169 12.15 -10.96 -4.62
CA ARG A 169 10.73 -11.28 -4.39
C ARG A 169 10.37 -11.25 -2.91
N THR A 170 11.17 -11.91 -2.07
CA THR A 170 10.91 -11.98 -0.62
C THR A 170 10.93 -10.59 0.01
N ALA A 171 11.94 -9.77 -0.30
CA ALA A 171 12.04 -8.41 0.22
C ALA A 171 10.92 -7.50 -0.31
N LEU A 172 10.48 -7.67 -1.55
CA LEU A 172 9.33 -6.93 -2.13
C LEU A 172 8.00 -7.36 -1.50
N GLU A 173 7.82 -8.63 -1.17
CA GLU A 173 6.65 -9.13 -0.44
C GLU A 173 6.58 -8.52 0.96
N GLU A 174 7.72 -8.43 1.66
CA GLU A 174 7.83 -7.81 2.99
C GLU A 174 7.47 -6.32 2.98
N LEU A 175 7.69 -5.60 1.86
CA LEU A 175 7.31 -4.19 1.72
C LEU A 175 5.80 -3.98 1.82
N GLY A 176 4.98 -4.98 1.49
CA GLY A 176 3.53 -4.91 1.58
C GLY A 176 2.84 -4.13 0.45
N VAL A 177 1.51 -4.32 0.36
CA VAL A 177 0.70 -3.87 -0.78
C VAL A 177 0.72 -2.36 -1.00
N ASN A 178 0.78 -1.56 0.08
CA ASN A 178 0.78 -0.10 -0.04
C ASN A 178 1.99 0.39 -0.82
N VAL A 179 3.19 -0.10 -0.46
CA VAL A 179 4.43 0.23 -1.17
C VAL A 179 4.39 -0.28 -2.60
N LEU A 180 3.93 -1.52 -2.81
CA LEU A 180 3.85 -2.12 -4.14
C LEU A 180 2.93 -1.33 -5.09
N THR A 181 1.85 -0.74 -4.59
CA THR A 181 0.95 0.09 -5.43
C THR A 181 1.60 1.40 -5.89
N ASP A 182 2.42 2.02 -5.05
CA ASP A 182 3.17 3.22 -5.40
C ASP A 182 4.33 2.88 -6.36
N LEU A 183 4.96 1.72 -6.18
CA LEU A 183 5.95 1.18 -7.11
C LEU A 183 5.32 0.84 -8.48
N ASP A 184 4.13 0.25 -8.52
CA ASP A 184 3.41 -0.03 -9.78
C ASP A 184 3.23 1.25 -10.59
N PHE A 185 2.75 2.31 -9.92
CA PHE A 185 2.60 3.62 -10.53
C PHE A 185 3.92 4.17 -11.04
N ALA A 186 4.94 4.25 -10.18
CA ALA A 186 6.21 4.88 -10.53
C ALA A 186 6.95 4.15 -11.67
N LEU A 187 6.89 2.82 -11.70
CA LEU A 187 7.64 1.98 -12.63
C LEU A 187 6.91 1.71 -13.94
N PHE A 188 5.58 1.57 -13.92
CA PHE A 188 4.80 1.15 -15.09
C PHE A 188 3.91 2.24 -15.65
N GLU A 189 3.26 3.06 -14.82
CA GLU A 189 2.37 4.11 -15.30
C GLU A 189 3.13 5.41 -15.62
N ALA A 190 3.95 5.89 -14.69
CA ALA A 190 4.74 7.11 -14.85
C ALA A 190 6.10 6.88 -15.52
N ASN A 191 6.57 5.63 -15.51
CA ASN A 191 7.81 5.18 -16.16
C ASN A 191 9.04 6.04 -15.78
N HIS A 192 9.22 6.33 -14.49
CA HIS A 192 10.33 7.17 -13.97
C HIS A 192 11.74 6.55 -14.13
N GLY A 193 11.85 5.30 -14.62
CA GLY A 193 13.13 4.63 -14.79
C GLY A 193 13.88 4.43 -13.47
N ALA A 194 15.21 4.38 -13.50
CA ALA A 194 16.03 4.13 -12.30
C ALA A 194 15.99 5.26 -11.25
N ASN A 195 15.54 6.46 -11.65
CA ASN A 195 15.39 7.61 -10.75
C ASN A 195 14.04 7.62 -10.00
N PHE A 196 13.21 6.58 -10.15
CA PHE A 196 11.90 6.52 -9.50
C PHE A 196 11.94 6.77 -7.98
N ILE A 197 13.06 6.47 -7.32
CA ILE A 197 13.20 6.59 -5.86
C ILE A 197 13.09 8.03 -5.35
N THR A 198 13.35 9.04 -6.20
CA THR A 198 13.16 10.46 -5.85
C THR A 198 11.74 10.96 -6.10
N GLU A 199 10.94 10.19 -6.84
CA GLU A 199 9.58 10.57 -7.25
C GLU A 199 8.48 9.93 -6.39
N VAL A 200 8.82 8.91 -5.60
CA VAL A 200 7.89 8.23 -4.68
C VAL A 200 7.66 9.03 -3.40
N GLU A 201 6.54 8.78 -2.72
CA GLU A 201 6.25 9.39 -1.42
C GLU A 201 7.35 9.05 -0.38
N ALA A 202 7.62 9.96 0.55
CA ALA A 202 8.70 9.82 1.53
C ALA A 202 8.65 8.50 2.34
N GLY A 203 7.45 8.03 2.70
CA GLY A 203 7.29 6.75 3.40
C GLY A 203 7.58 5.53 2.54
N VAL A 204 7.41 5.62 1.21
CA VAL A 204 7.81 4.57 0.27
C VAL A 204 9.33 4.56 0.13
N ALA A 205 9.94 5.74 -0.01
CA ALA A 205 11.40 5.88 0.01
C ALA A 205 12.01 5.33 1.30
N GLU A 206 11.40 5.62 2.46
CA GLU A 206 11.80 5.06 3.77
C GLU A 206 11.74 3.52 3.77
N ALA A 207 10.64 2.94 3.29
CA ALA A 207 10.47 1.49 3.20
C ALA A 207 11.50 0.83 2.28
N MET A 208 11.77 1.45 1.13
CA MET A 208 12.80 1.00 0.18
C MET A 208 14.20 1.04 0.80
N ARG A 209 14.49 2.06 1.61
CA ARG A 209 15.75 2.14 2.37
C ARG A 209 15.85 1.01 3.40
N GLY A 210 14.80 0.78 4.18
CA GLY A 210 14.76 -0.29 5.17
C GLY A 210 14.85 -1.70 4.57
N ALA A 211 14.41 -1.88 3.32
CA ALA A 211 14.60 -3.12 2.56
C ALA A 211 15.98 -3.23 1.88
N GLY A 212 16.84 -2.21 2.01
CA GLY A 212 18.18 -2.17 1.39
C GLY A 212 18.19 -1.79 -0.08
N PHE A 213 17.04 -1.47 -0.68
CA PHE A 213 16.90 -1.06 -2.08
C PHE A 213 17.15 0.43 -2.32
N ALA A 214 17.39 1.20 -1.27
CA ALA A 214 17.79 2.59 -1.39
C ALA A 214 18.79 2.97 -0.29
N HIS A 215 19.66 3.91 -0.59
CA HIS A 215 20.67 4.41 0.34
C HIS A 215 20.95 5.88 0.06
N VAL A 216 21.51 6.59 1.04
CA VAL A 216 21.88 8.00 0.90
C VAL A 216 23.38 8.07 0.60
N VAL A 217 23.73 8.75 -0.49
CA VAL A 217 25.12 9.02 -0.89
C VAL A 217 25.23 10.50 -1.20
N ASP A 218 26.13 11.20 -0.51
CA ASP A 218 26.31 12.66 -0.64
C ASP A 218 24.98 13.43 -0.49
N ASP A 219 24.21 13.11 0.57
CA ASP A 219 22.87 13.64 0.86
C ASP A 219 21.79 13.37 -0.21
N ALA A 220 22.10 12.61 -1.26
CA ALA A 220 21.16 12.23 -2.29
C ALA A 220 20.66 10.79 -2.09
N LEU A 221 19.35 10.59 -2.17
CA LEU A 221 18.74 9.26 -2.15
C LEU A 221 18.98 8.56 -3.49
N ARG A 222 19.59 7.37 -3.45
CA ARG A 222 19.91 6.57 -4.63
C ARG A 222 19.33 5.17 -4.50
N PHE A 223 18.87 4.65 -5.63
CA PHE A 223 18.41 3.28 -5.75
C PHE A 223 19.60 2.31 -5.68
N ASN A 224 19.56 1.37 -4.74
CA ASN A 224 20.53 0.29 -4.60
C ASN A 224 19.98 -0.96 -5.31
N SER A 225 20.22 -1.05 -6.61
CA SER A 225 19.72 -2.19 -7.39
C SER A 225 20.60 -3.42 -7.18
N PRO A 226 20.06 -4.57 -6.73
CA PRO A 226 20.81 -5.82 -6.65
C PRO A 226 21.02 -6.50 -8.02
N GLY A 227 20.94 -5.75 -9.12
CA GLY A 227 21.01 -6.27 -10.49
C GLY A 227 20.60 -5.21 -11.51
N PRO A 228 20.48 -5.56 -12.80
CA PRO A 228 19.89 -4.66 -13.78
C PRO A 228 18.49 -4.17 -13.38
N PHE A 229 18.17 -2.91 -13.67
CA PHE A 229 16.89 -2.30 -13.27
C PHE A 229 15.65 -3.07 -13.77
N TRP A 230 15.72 -3.69 -14.96
CA TRP A 230 14.63 -4.49 -15.50
C TRP A 230 14.31 -5.71 -14.62
N GLN A 231 15.30 -6.27 -13.92
CA GLN A 231 15.12 -7.41 -13.03
C GLN A 231 14.29 -7.02 -11.81
N PHE A 232 14.59 -5.86 -11.21
CA PHE A 232 13.78 -5.28 -10.14
C PHE A 232 12.35 -4.98 -10.61
N LYS A 233 12.20 -4.32 -11.78
CA LYS A 233 10.88 -4.02 -12.35
C LYS A 233 10.04 -5.28 -12.58
N ASN A 234 10.63 -6.35 -13.11
CA ASN A 234 9.94 -7.63 -13.29
C ASN A 234 9.58 -8.29 -11.95
N ALA A 235 10.48 -8.24 -10.95
CA ALA A 235 10.17 -8.77 -9.63
C ALA A 235 8.99 -8.04 -8.97
N VAL A 236 8.86 -6.72 -9.15
CA VAL A 236 7.67 -5.96 -8.70
C VAL A 236 6.40 -6.45 -9.40
N ALA A 237 6.43 -6.63 -10.73
CA ALA A 237 5.28 -7.16 -11.47
C ALA A 237 4.88 -8.57 -11.01
N ASP A 238 5.87 -9.45 -10.80
CA ASP A 238 5.65 -10.81 -10.32
C ASP A 238 4.99 -10.80 -8.94
N VAL A 239 5.51 -10.01 -7.99
CA VAL A 239 4.94 -9.93 -6.64
C VAL A 239 3.54 -9.32 -6.64
N ILE A 240 3.28 -8.31 -7.47
CA ILE A 240 1.91 -7.77 -7.62
C ILE A 240 0.95 -8.84 -8.15
N ALA A 241 1.39 -9.66 -9.11
CA ALA A 241 0.57 -10.71 -9.70
C ALA A 241 0.22 -11.86 -8.73
N THR A 242 0.98 -12.05 -7.64
CA THR A 242 0.66 -13.05 -6.60
C THR A 242 -0.37 -12.56 -5.58
N ILE A 243 -0.72 -11.27 -5.58
CA ILE A 243 -1.70 -10.70 -4.64
C ILE A 243 -3.12 -11.05 -5.10
N VAL A 244 -3.71 -12.06 -4.46
CA VAL A 244 -5.08 -12.53 -4.73
C VAL A 244 -6.11 -11.92 -3.76
N GLY A 245 -5.67 -11.54 -2.55
CA GLY A 245 -6.56 -11.05 -1.51
C GLY A 245 -7.05 -9.61 -1.75
N PRO A 246 -8.31 -9.27 -1.40
CA PRO A 246 -8.80 -7.92 -1.53
C PRO A 246 -8.07 -6.97 -0.57
N GLN A 247 -7.72 -5.78 -1.06
CA GLN A 247 -7.19 -4.71 -0.20
C GLN A 247 -8.24 -4.22 0.79
N VAL A 248 -7.78 -3.75 1.95
CA VAL A 248 -8.65 -3.29 3.06
C VAL A 248 -9.62 -2.20 2.61
N ASP A 249 -9.21 -1.33 1.69
CA ASP A 249 -10.04 -0.22 1.20
C ASP A 249 -11.01 -0.62 0.07
N LEU A 250 -10.90 -1.83 -0.49
CA LEU A 250 -11.73 -2.26 -1.62
C LEU A 250 -13.24 -2.21 -1.35
N PRO A 251 -13.76 -2.67 -0.18
CA PRO A 251 -15.18 -2.56 0.11
C PRO A 251 -15.67 -1.11 0.11
N ALA A 252 -14.96 -0.20 0.78
CA ALA A 252 -15.35 1.20 0.89
C ALA A 252 -15.30 1.93 -0.46
N VAL A 253 -14.28 1.63 -1.29
CA VAL A 253 -14.16 2.21 -2.64
C VAL A 253 -15.26 1.67 -3.55
N SER A 254 -15.51 0.35 -3.52
CA SER A 254 -16.58 -0.28 -4.33
C SER A 254 -17.96 0.24 -3.95
N GLU A 255 -18.25 0.37 -2.66
CA GLU A 255 -19.51 0.94 -2.16
C GLU A 255 -19.66 2.40 -2.61
N GLY A 256 -18.61 3.21 -2.48
CA GLY A 256 -18.66 4.61 -2.90
C GLY A 256 -18.87 4.77 -4.40
N LEU A 257 -18.20 3.97 -5.24
CA LEU A 257 -18.45 3.95 -6.68
C LEU A 257 -19.88 3.52 -7.01
N TRP A 258 -20.41 2.51 -6.31
CA TRP A 258 -21.80 2.09 -6.46
C TRP A 258 -22.78 3.23 -6.12
N GLN A 259 -22.56 3.94 -5.02
CA GLN A 259 -23.38 5.09 -4.61
C GLN A 259 -23.32 6.22 -5.65
N ILE A 260 -22.13 6.55 -6.14
CA ILE A 260 -21.92 7.54 -7.21
C ILE A 260 -22.74 7.16 -8.45
N GLU A 261 -22.56 5.95 -8.97
CA GLU A 261 -23.25 5.51 -10.18
C GLU A 261 -24.77 5.48 -10.00
N ARG A 262 -25.26 4.92 -8.88
CA ARG A 262 -26.70 4.85 -8.60
C ARG A 262 -27.34 6.22 -8.46
N THR A 263 -26.63 7.19 -7.88
CA THR A 263 -27.13 8.56 -7.71
C THR A 263 -27.22 9.26 -9.05
N ILE A 264 -26.16 9.22 -9.88
CA ILE A 264 -26.19 9.81 -11.22
C ILE A 264 -27.30 9.19 -12.07
N ARG A 265 -27.44 7.85 -12.04
CA ARG A 265 -28.53 7.16 -12.78
C ARG A 265 -29.91 7.56 -12.28
N LYS A 266 -30.11 7.73 -10.97
CA LYS A 266 -31.37 8.20 -10.40
C LYS A 266 -31.73 9.59 -10.93
N LEU A 267 -30.79 10.52 -10.87
CA LEU A 267 -31.01 11.90 -11.29
C LEU A 267 -31.23 12.03 -12.79
N LEU A 268 -30.48 11.27 -13.60
CA LEU A 268 -30.70 11.18 -15.03
C LEU A 268 -32.12 10.67 -15.34
N ARG A 269 -32.58 9.65 -14.61
CA ARG A 269 -33.93 9.11 -14.78
C ARG A 269 -34.99 10.16 -14.45
N GLU A 270 -34.84 10.86 -13.33
CA GLU A 270 -35.77 11.91 -12.91
C GLU A 270 -35.82 13.06 -13.93
N ALA A 271 -34.67 13.48 -14.44
CA ALA A 271 -34.59 14.47 -15.50
C ALA A 271 -35.24 13.99 -16.80
N ALA A 272 -34.97 12.76 -17.23
CA ALA A 272 -35.54 12.20 -18.46
C ALA A 272 -37.07 12.04 -18.38
N ILE A 273 -37.60 11.60 -17.23
CA ILE A 273 -39.04 11.50 -16.99
C ILE A 273 -39.68 12.89 -16.99
N ARG A 274 -39.05 13.88 -16.35
CA ARG A 274 -39.55 15.25 -16.33
C ARG A 274 -39.63 15.86 -17.73
N ASP A 275 -38.63 15.62 -18.57
CA ASP A 275 -38.53 16.27 -19.88
C ASP A 275 -39.35 15.55 -20.96
N ALA A 276 -39.45 14.22 -20.93
CA ALA A 276 -40.05 13.41 -21.99
C ALA A 276 -41.27 12.56 -21.56
N GLY A 277 -41.65 12.60 -20.28
CA GLY A 277 -42.81 11.87 -19.76
C GLY A 277 -42.75 10.37 -20.05
N GLU A 278 -43.85 9.76 -20.49
CA GLU A 278 -43.93 8.33 -20.81
C GLU A 278 -42.95 7.89 -21.91
N LYS A 279 -42.50 8.81 -22.77
CA LYS A 279 -41.58 8.53 -23.88
C LYS A 279 -40.11 8.62 -23.47
N TRP A 280 -39.80 8.85 -22.19
CA TRP A 280 -38.43 9.04 -21.71
C TRP A 280 -37.48 7.93 -22.15
N ARG A 281 -37.90 6.65 -22.08
CA ARG A 281 -37.06 5.51 -22.50
C ARG A 281 -36.65 5.56 -23.96
N LYS A 282 -37.55 6.05 -24.83
CA LYS A 282 -37.30 6.14 -26.28
C LYS A 282 -36.40 7.33 -26.63
N ASN A 283 -36.52 8.43 -25.88
CA ASN A 283 -35.84 9.70 -26.17
C ASN A 283 -34.54 9.89 -25.37
N LEU A 284 -34.16 8.90 -24.56
CA LEU A 284 -33.03 9.01 -23.63
C LEU A 284 -31.66 9.02 -24.33
N PHE A 285 -31.54 8.34 -25.46
CA PHE A 285 -30.26 8.04 -26.11
C PHE A 285 -30.26 8.44 -27.58
N ASN A 286 -29.06 8.68 -28.11
CA ASN A 286 -28.83 8.57 -29.55
C ASN A 286 -28.88 7.10 -30.00
N GLU A 287 -28.97 6.88 -31.31
CA GLU A 287 -29.13 5.54 -31.89
C GLU A 287 -27.99 4.59 -31.51
N THR A 288 -26.75 5.09 -31.46
CA THR A 288 -25.55 4.30 -31.12
C THR A 288 -25.59 3.77 -29.68
N ILE A 289 -25.84 4.64 -28.70
CA ILE A 289 -25.94 4.23 -27.29
C ILE A 289 -27.15 3.31 -27.09
N ALA A 290 -28.26 3.58 -27.76
CA ALA A 290 -29.45 2.73 -27.70
C ALA A 290 -29.16 1.29 -28.19
N GLN A 291 -28.41 1.13 -29.28
CA GLN A 291 -27.97 -0.18 -29.77
C GLN A 291 -27.10 -0.91 -28.74
N HIS A 292 -26.07 -0.26 -28.19
CA HIS A 292 -25.18 -0.89 -27.20
C HIS A 292 -25.94 -1.32 -25.93
N VAL A 293 -26.84 -0.47 -25.43
CA VAL A 293 -27.70 -0.79 -24.27
C VAL A 293 -28.59 -1.99 -24.56
N LEU A 294 -29.25 -2.01 -25.72
CA LEU A 294 -30.13 -3.10 -26.11
C LEU A 294 -29.37 -4.42 -26.29
N GLU A 295 -28.19 -4.38 -26.91
CA GLU A 295 -27.34 -5.57 -27.08
C GLU A 295 -26.90 -6.17 -25.74
N ARG A 296 -26.47 -5.33 -24.78
CA ARG A 296 -26.12 -5.81 -23.43
C ARG A 296 -27.33 -6.40 -22.71
N ALA A 297 -28.47 -5.72 -22.76
CA ALA A 297 -29.69 -6.18 -22.13
C ALA A 297 -30.14 -7.53 -22.68
N ARG A 298 -30.07 -7.72 -24.01
CA ARG A 298 -30.42 -8.98 -24.68
C ARG A 298 -29.50 -10.14 -24.33
N ARG A 299 -28.20 -9.86 -24.09
CA ARG A 299 -27.21 -10.89 -23.73
C ARG A 299 -27.35 -11.40 -22.29
N ASP A 300 -28.11 -10.69 -21.45
CA ASP A 300 -28.22 -10.99 -20.03
C ASP A 300 -29.67 -11.37 -19.66
N VAL A 301 -30.59 -10.41 -19.53
CA VAL A 301 -31.92 -10.66 -18.94
C VAL A 301 -33.10 -10.38 -19.88
N SER A 302 -32.92 -9.57 -20.92
CA SER A 302 -34.00 -9.06 -21.80
C SER A 302 -33.87 -9.59 -23.23
N VAL A 303 -33.73 -10.91 -23.38
CA VAL A 303 -33.41 -11.59 -24.66
C VAL A 303 -34.37 -11.22 -25.81
N THR A 304 -35.65 -11.00 -25.51
CA THR A 304 -36.70 -10.76 -26.51
C THR A 304 -37.00 -9.29 -26.79
N ALA A 305 -36.41 -8.34 -26.07
CA ALA A 305 -36.74 -6.92 -26.21
C ALA A 305 -36.39 -6.43 -27.63
N ALA A 306 -37.34 -5.90 -28.39
CA ALA A 306 -37.11 -5.40 -29.75
C ALA A 306 -36.47 -4.00 -29.76
N SER A 307 -36.67 -3.22 -28.70
CA SER A 307 -36.16 -1.84 -28.55
C SER A 307 -35.85 -1.47 -27.10
N VAL A 308 -35.11 -0.38 -26.89
CA VAL A 308 -34.82 0.16 -25.54
C VAL A 308 -36.07 0.59 -24.78
N SER A 309 -37.17 0.87 -25.48
CA SER A 309 -38.44 1.27 -24.87
C SER A 309 -39.16 0.13 -24.13
N GLU A 310 -38.82 -1.12 -24.46
CA GLU A 310 -39.34 -2.33 -23.82
C GLU A 310 -38.54 -2.74 -22.58
N LEU A 311 -37.37 -2.13 -22.36
CA LEU A 311 -36.57 -2.39 -21.17
C LEU A 311 -37.22 -1.76 -19.94
N ARG A 312 -37.23 -2.48 -18.81
CA ARG A 312 -37.71 -1.96 -17.51
C ARG A 312 -37.09 -0.60 -17.20
N ASP A 313 -35.76 -0.56 -17.32
CA ASP A 313 -34.96 0.65 -17.15
C ASP A 313 -33.72 0.61 -18.09
N PRO A 314 -33.73 1.35 -19.20
CA PRO A 314 -32.59 1.41 -20.11
C PRO A 314 -31.35 2.07 -19.49
N ILE A 315 -31.49 2.90 -18.45
CA ILE A 315 -30.35 3.58 -17.81
C ILE A 315 -29.45 2.57 -17.11
N GLU A 316 -29.97 1.46 -16.58
CA GLU A 316 -29.18 0.46 -15.82
C GLU A 316 -28.09 -0.22 -16.67
N TRP A 317 -28.25 -0.22 -17.98
CA TRP A 317 -27.35 -0.89 -18.93
C TRP A 317 -26.20 -0.02 -19.43
N LEU A 318 -26.19 1.28 -19.10
CA LEU A 318 -25.11 2.19 -19.46
C LEU A 318 -23.82 1.80 -18.72
N THR A 319 -22.68 1.86 -19.39
CA THR A 319 -21.40 1.97 -18.70
C THR A 319 -21.28 3.34 -18.04
N LEU A 320 -20.37 3.51 -17.07
CA LEU A 320 -20.13 4.83 -16.49
C LEU A 320 -19.70 5.86 -17.54
N GLY A 321 -18.90 5.46 -18.53
CA GLY A 321 -18.49 6.34 -19.63
C GLY A 321 -19.68 6.85 -20.45
N GLU A 322 -20.59 5.96 -20.84
CA GLU A 322 -21.81 6.34 -21.58
C GLU A 322 -22.80 7.11 -20.70
N LEU A 323 -22.90 6.77 -19.41
CA LEU A 323 -23.72 7.51 -18.46
C LEU A 323 -23.29 8.97 -18.41
N LEU A 324 -21.99 9.24 -18.29
CA LEU A 324 -21.47 10.61 -18.32
C LEU A 324 -21.70 11.29 -19.67
N GLN A 325 -21.54 10.56 -20.79
CA GLN A 325 -21.83 11.11 -22.12
C GLN A 325 -23.29 11.55 -22.26
N VAL A 326 -24.24 10.78 -21.72
CA VAL A 326 -25.66 11.16 -21.73
C VAL A 326 -25.90 12.37 -20.83
N VAL A 327 -25.34 12.36 -19.61
CA VAL A 327 -25.46 13.46 -18.65
C VAL A 327 -24.94 14.79 -19.21
N GLU A 328 -23.79 14.77 -19.89
CA GLU A 328 -23.17 15.95 -20.49
C GLU A 328 -23.77 16.34 -21.86
N SER A 329 -24.77 15.61 -22.35
CA SER A 329 -25.44 15.96 -23.62
C SER A 329 -26.21 17.28 -23.52
N SER A 330 -26.50 17.89 -24.67
CA SER A 330 -27.29 19.13 -24.75
C SER A 330 -28.69 18.99 -24.15
N THR A 331 -29.21 17.77 -24.06
CA THR A 331 -30.51 17.46 -23.43
C THR A 331 -30.46 17.63 -21.92
N PHE A 332 -29.42 17.13 -21.26
CA PHE A 332 -29.36 17.07 -19.79
C PHE A 332 -28.43 18.12 -19.16
N GLN A 333 -27.61 18.78 -19.97
CA GLN A 333 -26.78 19.93 -19.60
C GLN A 333 -25.99 19.72 -18.29
N GLY A 334 -25.50 18.51 -18.06
CA GLY A 334 -24.68 18.18 -16.90
C GLY A 334 -25.45 18.00 -15.58
N LEU A 335 -26.77 17.86 -15.58
CA LEU A 335 -27.58 17.63 -14.37
C LEU A 335 -27.27 18.61 -13.22
N SER A 336 -27.07 19.90 -13.52
CA SER A 336 -26.72 21.00 -12.58
C SER A 336 -25.23 21.21 -12.31
N TRP A 337 -24.36 20.30 -12.74
CA TRP A 337 -22.91 20.53 -12.73
C TRP A 337 -22.42 21.06 -14.06
N ASP A 338 -21.45 21.96 -14.01
CA ASP A 338 -20.78 22.46 -15.21
C ASP A 338 -19.82 21.43 -15.83
N THR A 339 -19.37 21.72 -17.04
CA THR A 339 -18.45 20.86 -17.81
C THR A 339 -17.10 20.67 -17.10
N VAL A 340 -16.60 21.68 -16.38
CA VAL A 340 -15.31 21.61 -15.70
C VAL A 340 -15.37 20.62 -14.55
N LEU A 341 -16.47 20.64 -13.79
CA LEU A 341 -16.66 19.73 -12.68
C LEU A 341 -16.84 18.29 -13.14
N TRP A 342 -17.57 18.04 -14.24
CA TRP A 342 -17.66 16.71 -14.85
C TRP A 342 -16.33 16.21 -15.41
N GLN A 343 -15.53 17.10 -16.02
CA GLN A 343 -14.20 16.75 -16.48
C GLN A 343 -13.29 16.34 -15.32
N ARG A 344 -13.34 17.08 -14.20
CA ARG A 344 -12.60 16.73 -12.98
C ARG A 344 -13.08 15.41 -12.39
N PHE A 345 -14.40 15.19 -12.30
CA PHE A 345 -14.98 13.91 -11.88
C PHE A 345 -14.45 12.75 -12.74
N ARG A 346 -14.43 12.92 -14.07
CA ARG A 346 -13.92 11.91 -15.00
C ARG A 346 -12.45 11.61 -14.75
N GLN A 347 -11.62 12.63 -14.58
CA GLN A 347 -10.18 12.48 -14.32
C GLN A 347 -9.90 11.75 -13.00
N ASP A 348 -10.70 12.01 -11.97
CA ASP A 348 -10.50 11.44 -10.65
C ASP A 348 -11.11 10.03 -10.50
N VAL A 349 -12.33 9.81 -10.99
CA VAL A 349 -13.12 8.61 -10.68
C VAL A 349 -12.95 7.51 -11.73
N MET A 350 -12.84 7.84 -13.03
CA MET A 350 -12.72 6.82 -14.08
C MET A 350 -11.48 5.92 -13.91
N PRO A 351 -10.28 6.44 -13.57
CA PRO A 351 -9.13 5.58 -13.35
C PRO A 351 -9.33 4.59 -12.21
N ILE A 352 -10.04 4.99 -11.15
CA ILE A 352 -10.35 4.14 -9.98
C ILE A 352 -11.33 3.04 -10.40
N ARG A 353 -12.42 3.42 -11.07
CA ARG A 353 -13.42 2.47 -11.59
C ARG A 353 -12.79 1.47 -12.55
N ASN A 354 -11.92 1.93 -13.46
CA ASN A 354 -11.24 1.07 -14.41
C ASN A 354 -10.33 0.06 -13.72
N ARG A 355 -9.56 0.49 -12.70
CA ARG A 355 -8.72 -0.42 -11.92
C ARG A 355 -9.55 -1.51 -11.24
N ILE A 356 -10.68 -1.16 -10.62
CA ILE A 356 -11.59 -2.15 -10.04
C ILE A 356 -12.14 -3.10 -11.12
N SER A 357 -12.58 -2.58 -12.27
CA SER A 357 -13.10 -3.45 -13.34
C SER A 357 -12.07 -4.41 -13.93
N HIS A 358 -10.79 -4.11 -13.79
CA HIS A 358 -9.68 -4.94 -14.23
C HIS A 358 -9.00 -5.70 -13.07
N MET A 359 -9.58 -5.71 -11.87
CA MET A 359 -9.00 -6.32 -10.66
C MET A 359 -7.57 -5.85 -10.36
N ARG A 360 -7.24 -4.61 -10.72
CA ARG A 360 -5.96 -3.98 -10.39
C ARG A 360 -6.00 -3.44 -8.96
N LEU A 361 -4.83 -3.36 -8.35
CA LEU A 361 -4.69 -2.80 -7.00
C LEU A 361 -5.14 -1.33 -6.95
N LEU A 362 -5.76 -0.98 -5.83
CA LEU A 362 -6.11 0.36 -5.42
C LEU A 362 -4.87 1.12 -4.98
N LYS A 363 -4.83 2.41 -5.35
CA LYS A 363 -3.85 3.37 -4.88
C LYS A 363 -4.30 3.91 -3.53
N LYS A 364 -3.33 4.32 -2.71
CA LYS A 364 -3.54 4.85 -1.34
C LYS A 364 -4.59 5.97 -1.25
N ARG A 365 -4.70 6.83 -2.27
CA ARG A 365 -5.62 8.00 -2.27
C ARG A 365 -7.02 7.70 -2.79
N ASP A 366 -7.27 6.53 -3.37
CA ASP A 366 -8.53 6.24 -4.06
C ASP A 366 -9.75 6.34 -3.15
N ARG A 367 -9.63 5.81 -1.93
CA ARG A 367 -10.70 5.87 -0.94
C ARG A 367 -11.07 7.29 -0.59
N ALA A 368 -10.08 8.16 -0.41
CA ALA A 368 -10.32 9.57 -0.11
C ALA A 368 -10.98 10.28 -1.32
N THR A 369 -10.50 10.02 -2.52
CA THR A 369 -11.06 10.55 -3.77
C THR A 369 -12.52 10.13 -3.96
N VAL A 370 -12.83 8.84 -3.83
CA VAL A 370 -14.20 8.33 -3.97
C VAL A 370 -15.10 8.92 -2.89
N ARG A 371 -14.66 8.96 -1.62
CA ARG A 371 -15.43 9.56 -0.52
C ARG A 371 -15.75 11.04 -0.76
N MET A 372 -14.77 11.80 -1.25
CA MET A 372 -14.98 13.21 -1.62
C MET A 372 -16.09 13.34 -2.67
N TRP A 373 -16.05 12.53 -3.72
CA TRP A 373 -17.05 12.57 -4.79
C TRP A 373 -18.43 12.06 -4.37
N VAL A 374 -18.51 11.04 -3.51
CA VAL A 374 -19.77 10.61 -2.88
C VAL A 374 -20.40 11.79 -2.14
N ASN A 375 -19.63 12.47 -1.28
CA ASN A 375 -20.13 13.62 -0.52
C ASN A 375 -20.57 14.75 -1.46
N LEU A 376 -19.80 15.06 -2.50
CA LEU A 376 -20.15 16.14 -3.42
C LEU A 376 -21.43 15.84 -4.20
N ILE A 377 -21.56 14.63 -4.76
CA ILE A 377 -22.76 14.21 -5.50
C ILE A 377 -23.99 14.21 -4.61
N THR A 378 -23.88 13.67 -3.39
CA THR A 378 -25.01 13.58 -2.44
C THR A 378 -25.36 14.88 -1.74
N THR A 379 -24.63 15.97 -1.97
CA THR A 379 -24.95 17.29 -1.40
C THR A 379 -25.33 18.32 -2.44
N THR A 380 -24.77 18.21 -3.66
CA THR A 380 -24.98 19.21 -4.71
C THR A 380 -25.91 18.75 -5.82
N LEU A 381 -26.12 17.44 -5.98
CA LEU A 381 -27.00 16.90 -7.01
C LEU A 381 -28.31 16.32 -6.47
N SER A 382 -28.41 16.07 -5.16
CA SER A 382 -29.65 15.73 -4.45
C SER A 382 -30.39 16.98 -4.01
#